data_AF-A0AAJ1F9G9-F1
#
_entry.id   AF-A0AAJ1F9G9-F1
#
_cell.length_a   1.000
_cell.length_b   1.000
_cell.length_c   1.000
_cell.angle_alpha   90.00
_cell.angle_beta   90.00
_cell.angle_gamma   90.00
#
_symmetry.space_group_name_H-M   'P 1'
#
loop_
_entity.id
_entity.type
_entity.pdbx_description
1 polymer ?
#
loop_
_entity_poly.entity_id
_entity_poly.type
_entity_poly.pdbx_seq_one_letter_code
_entity_poly.pdbx_strand_id
1 'polypeptide(L)'
;NVSKLAFRPHVTAGAGGFVDITARARKIVFSGMFNAGARLGMENGRLVIEKEGKLRKLVNEVEHVTFSGKRAIEQGQDITYVTERCVMKLTPAGIVVTEIAPGVDLQAHIIDQSEFPLIVADDLKVMDAALFAEAPIGLSLPTKPQRVLEGVFHG
;
A
#
# COMPACT_ATOMS: atom_id res chain seq x y z
N ASN A 1 5.41 -6.66 8.15
CA ASN A 1 5.25 -6.99 9.58
C ASN A 1 3.96 -6.39 10.09
N VAL A 2 3.03 -7.20 10.58
CA VAL A 2 1.81 -6.74 11.27
C VAL A 2 1.70 -7.24 12.71
N SER A 3 2.50 -8.24 13.11
CA SER A 3 2.32 -8.96 14.37
C SER A 3 3.24 -8.51 15.49
N LYS A 4 4.33 -7.81 15.17
CA LYS A 4 5.28 -7.28 16.15
C LYS A 4 5.52 -5.80 15.88
N LEU A 5 5.38 -4.95 16.89
CA LEU A 5 5.55 -3.50 16.78
C LEU A 5 6.61 -3.05 17.80
N ALA A 6 7.92 -3.07 17.48
CA ALA A 6 8.94 -2.71 18.48
C ALA A 6 8.77 -1.30 19.05
N PHE A 7 8.21 -0.37 18.28
CA PHE A 7 7.94 0.99 18.78
C PHE A 7 6.83 1.06 19.84
N ARG A 8 5.99 0.01 19.93
CA ARG A 8 4.96 -0.14 20.98
C ARG A 8 5.01 -1.57 21.54
N PRO A 9 6.05 -1.91 22.33
CA PRO A 9 6.32 -3.28 22.74
C PRO A 9 5.25 -3.87 23.68
N HIS A 10 4.45 -3.01 24.32
CA HIS A 10 3.30 -3.39 25.16
C HIS A 10 2.06 -3.75 24.33
N VAL A 11 2.06 -3.49 23.02
CA VAL A 11 0.94 -3.83 22.13
C VAL A 11 1.17 -5.21 21.54
N THR A 12 0.41 -6.19 22.02
CA THR A 12 0.35 -7.52 21.43
C THR A 12 -0.54 -7.49 20.18
N ALA A 13 0.03 -7.11 19.04
CA ALA A 13 -0.73 -6.97 17.80
C ALA A 13 -1.21 -8.33 17.25
N GLY A 14 -0.39 -9.39 17.34
CA GLY A 14 -0.71 -10.70 16.78
C GLY A 14 -0.90 -10.67 15.26
N ALA A 15 -1.08 -11.82 14.62
CA ALA A 15 -1.36 -11.85 13.18
C ALA A 15 -2.87 -11.82 12.85
N GLY A 16 -3.73 -12.26 13.78
CA GLY A 16 -5.15 -12.49 13.49
C GLY A 16 -5.33 -13.35 12.23
N GLY A 17 -6.40 -13.11 11.47
CA GLY A 17 -6.63 -13.78 10.17
C GLY A 17 -5.80 -13.23 9.00
N PHE A 18 -4.84 -12.34 9.25
CA PHE A 18 -4.04 -11.70 8.19
C PHE A 18 -3.31 -12.73 7.34
N VAL A 19 -2.69 -13.72 7.99
CA VAL A 19 -1.91 -14.75 7.30
C VAL A 19 -2.82 -15.62 6.44
N ASP A 20 -3.99 -16.02 6.95
CA ASP A 20 -4.95 -16.85 6.22
C ASP A 20 -5.47 -16.15 4.96
N ILE A 21 -5.81 -14.86 5.07
CA ILE A 21 -6.29 -14.06 3.95
C ILE A 21 -5.19 -13.87 2.91
N THR A 22 -4.01 -13.42 3.34
CA THR A 22 -2.91 -13.07 2.43
C THR A 22 -2.27 -14.29 1.78
N ALA A 23 -2.37 -15.48 2.37
CA ALA A 23 -1.84 -16.71 1.80
C ALA A 23 -2.58 -17.23 0.56
N ARG A 24 -3.82 -16.79 0.31
CA ARG A 24 -4.67 -17.30 -0.79
C ARG A 24 -5.34 -16.23 -1.65
N ALA A 25 -5.46 -15.00 -1.17
CA ALA A 25 -6.06 -13.93 -1.95
C ALA A 25 -5.29 -13.69 -3.26
N ARG A 26 -5.99 -13.67 -4.39
CA ARG A 26 -5.35 -13.44 -5.71
C ARG A 26 -4.90 -11.99 -5.89
N LYS A 27 -5.66 -11.05 -5.35
CA LYS A 27 -5.37 -9.61 -5.39
C LYS A 27 -5.38 -9.07 -3.97
N ILE A 28 -4.30 -8.40 -3.59
CA ILE A 28 -4.10 -7.87 -2.24
C ILE A 28 -3.72 -6.40 -2.36
N VAL A 29 -4.50 -5.55 -1.68
CA VAL A 29 -4.20 -4.12 -1.55
C VAL A 29 -3.85 -3.86 -0.10
N PHE A 30 -2.58 -3.59 0.17
CA PHE A 30 -2.13 -3.09 1.45
C PHE A 30 -2.32 -1.58 1.48
N SER A 31 -2.98 -1.07 2.52
CA SER A 31 -3.22 0.35 2.70
C SER A 31 -2.63 0.83 4.02
N GLY A 32 -1.89 1.92 4.00
CA GLY A 32 -1.36 2.54 5.20
C GLY A 32 -0.42 3.69 4.90
N MET A 33 -0.01 4.41 5.94
CA MET A 33 0.91 5.55 5.78
C MET A 33 2.26 5.09 5.19
N PHE A 34 2.93 5.94 4.41
CA PHE A 34 4.28 5.69 3.91
C PHE A 34 5.30 5.70 5.06
N ASN A 35 5.25 6.74 5.89
CA ASN A 35 5.97 6.83 7.15
C ASN A 35 4.99 6.97 8.31
N ALA A 36 5.26 6.31 9.44
CA ALA A 36 4.36 6.41 10.60
C ALA A 36 4.57 7.72 11.36
N GLY A 37 3.46 8.38 11.71
CA GLY A 37 3.46 9.62 12.48
C GLY A 37 3.64 10.89 11.66
N ALA A 38 3.47 10.83 10.34
CA ALA A 38 3.44 12.02 9.50
C ALA A 38 2.21 12.87 9.81
N ARG A 39 2.35 14.19 9.71
CA ARG A 39 1.23 15.14 9.69
C ARG A 39 1.04 15.63 8.26
N LEU A 40 -0.18 15.52 7.78
CA LEU A 40 -0.57 15.79 6.41
C LEU A 40 -1.65 16.86 6.39
N GLY A 41 -1.61 17.70 5.37
CA GLY A 41 -2.66 18.62 4.97
C GLY A 41 -3.06 18.37 3.52
N MET A 42 -4.15 19.01 3.11
CA MET A 42 -4.59 19.04 1.72
C MET A 42 -4.87 20.49 1.33
N GLU A 43 -4.22 20.95 0.27
CA GLU A 43 -4.35 22.32 -0.21
C GLU A 43 -4.51 22.32 -1.73
N ASN A 44 -5.58 22.92 -2.24
CA ASN A 44 -5.82 23.10 -3.67
C ASN A 44 -5.72 21.79 -4.49
N GLY A 45 -6.26 20.68 -3.98
CA GLY A 45 -6.20 19.38 -4.67
C GLY A 45 -4.82 18.73 -4.63
N ARG A 46 -3.97 19.09 -3.66
CA ARG A 46 -2.60 18.58 -3.49
C ARG A 46 -2.38 18.13 -2.05
N LEU A 47 -1.58 17.09 -1.89
CA LEU A 47 -1.05 16.66 -0.59
C LEU A 47 0.02 17.65 -0.13
N VAL A 48 -0.06 18.05 1.14
CA VAL A 48 0.98 18.80 1.84
C VAL A 48 1.50 17.95 2.99
N ILE A 49 2.81 17.67 3.01
CA ILE A 49 3.46 16.98 4.13
C ILE A 49 3.93 18.05 5.11
N GLU A 50 3.08 18.43 6.06
CA GLU A 50 3.39 19.44 7.08
C GLU A 50 4.52 19.01 8.02
N LYS A 51 4.58 17.71 8.32
CA LYS A 51 5.63 17.11 9.13
C LYS A 51 5.85 15.67 8.73
N GLU A 52 7.09 15.32 8.44
CA GLU A 52 7.46 13.95 8.10
C GLU A 52 7.28 13.00 9.30
N GLY A 53 6.93 11.75 9.00
CA GLY A 53 6.81 10.68 9.97
C GLY A 53 8.16 10.27 10.54
N LYS A 54 8.17 9.95 11.83
CA LYS A 54 9.42 9.60 12.54
C LYS A 54 9.91 8.19 12.27
N LEU A 55 9.02 7.30 11.81
CA LEU A 55 9.31 5.89 11.63
C LEU A 55 9.12 5.50 10.16
N ARG A 56 10.22 5.12 9.52
CA ARG A 56 10.23 4.56 8.17
C ARG A 56 9.55 3.21 8.16
N LYS A 57 8.74 2.93 7.13
CA LYS A 57 8.05 1.63 6.97
C LYS A 57 8.59 0.80 5.82
N LEU A 58 9.32 1.43 4.90
CA LEU A 58 10.09 0.77 3.85
C LEU A 58 11.52 0.59 4.36
N VAL A 59 11.73 -0.51 5.07
CA VAL A 59 12.97 -0.83 5.78
C VAL A 59 13.66 -2.03 5.15
N ASN A 60 14.99 -2.13 5.30
CA ASN A 60 15.76 -3.27 4.76
C ASN A 60 15.34 -4.60 5.38
N GLU A 61 15.11 -4.61 6.69
CA GLU A 61 14.74 -5.80 7.44
C GLU A 61 13.53 -5.55 8.33
N VAL A 62 12.52 -6.41 8.21
CA VAL A 62 11.36 -6.39 9.09
C VAL A 62 11.63 -7.22 10.34
N GLU A 63 11.15 -6.77 11.49
CA GLU A 63 11.33 -7.54 12.74
C GLU A 63 10.66 -8.93 12.71
N HIS A 64 9.57 -9.05 11.95
CA HIS A 64 8.89 -10.32 11.73
C HIS A 64 8.24 -10.37 10.34
N VAL A 65 8.59 -11.41 9.59
CA VAL A 65 7.98 -11.72 8.30
C VAL A 65 6.60 -12.32 8.53
N THR A 66 5.56 -11.51 8.31
CA THR A 66 4.14 -11.91 8.39
C THR A 66 3.48 -12.03 7.03
N PHE A 67 4.16 -11.54 5.99
CA PHE A 67 3.82 -11.69 4.59
C PHE A 67 5.15 -11.86 3.83
N SER A 68 5.22 -12.82 2.90
CA SER A 68 6.40 -13.07 2.08
C SER A 68 6.15 -12.62 0.65
N GLY A 69 6.80 -11.52 0.24
CA GLY A 69 6.71 -11.01 -1.13
C GLY A 69 7.24 -12.01 -2.17
N LYS A 70 8.32 -12.71 -1.85
CA LYS A 70 8.87 -13.76 -2.73
C LYS A 70 7.83 -14.85 -3.04
N ARG A 71 7.18 -15.37 -2.00
CA ARG A 71 6.11 -16.36 -2.16
C ARG A 71 4.93 -15.81 -2.97
N ALA A 72 4.57 -14.54 -2.75
CA ALA A 72 3.48 -13.91 -3.47
C ALA A 72 3.74 -13.81 -4.98
N ILE A 73 4.99 -13.50 -5.35
CA ILE A 73 5.45 -13.50 -6.75
C ILE A 73 5.37 -14.91 -7.34
N GLU A 74 5.89 -15.92 -6.63
CA GLU A 74 5.83 -17.33 -7.07
C GLU A 74 4.39 -17.83 -7.26
N GLN A 75 3.45 -17.32 -6.48
CA GLN A 75 2.03 -17.64 -6.57
C GLN A 75 1.25 -16.80 -7.60
N GLY A 76 1.90 -15.84 -8.26
CA GLY A 76 1.26 -14.95 -9.21
C GLY A 76 0.21 -14.02 -8.59
N GLN A 77 0.38 -13.63 -7.31
CA GLN A 77 -0.53 -12.70 -6.64
C GLN A 77 -0.31 -11.25 -7.14
N ASP A 78 -1.40 -10.50 -7.33
CA ASP A 78 -1.36 -9.06 -7.65
C ASP A 78 -1.33 -8.26 -6.35
N ILE A 79 -0.17 -7.70 -6.01
CA ILE A 79 0.07 -6.97 -4.76
C ILE A 79 0.26 -5.48 -5.05
N THR A 80 -0.59 -4.66 -4.43
CA THR A 80 -0.50 -3.19 -4.47
C THR A 80 -0.37 -2.64 -3.06
N TYR A 81 0.52 -1.67 -2.88
CA TYR A 81 0.67 -0.88 -1.66
C TYR A 81 0.16 0.54 -1.95
N VAL A 82 -0.85 0.99 -1.22
CA VAL A 82 -1.41 2.34 -1.35
C VAL A 82 -1.05 3.12 -0.07
N THR A 83 -0.46 4.28 -0.26
CA THR A 83 -0.13 5.23 0.81
C THR A 83 -0.78 6.58 0.55
N GLU A 84 -0.61 7.52 1.47
CA GLU A 84 -1.05 8.90 1.28
C GLU A 84 -0.35 9.59 0.10
N ARG A 85 0.90 9.21 -0.21
CA ARG A 85 1.80 9.96 -1.09
C ARG A 85 2.15 9.24 -2.39
N CYS A 86 1.98 7.92 -2.43
CA CYS A 86 2.25 7.12 -3.61
C CYS A 86 1.54 5.76 -3.60
N VAL A 87 1.41 5.19 -4.79
CA VAL A 87 1.01 3.80 -5.04
C VAL A 87 2.23 3.04 -5.53
N MET A 88 2.41 1.83 -5.00
CA MET A 88 3.51 0.94 -5.37
C MET A 88 3.00 -0.47 -5.68
N LYS A 89 3.72 -1.21 -6.52
CA LYS A 89 3.47 -2.61 -6.83
C LYS A 89 4.65 -3.49 -6.48
N LEU A 90 4.36 -4.70 -5.99
CA LEU A 90 5.36 -5.75 -5.92
C LEU A 90 5.49 -6.39 -7.30
N THR A 91 6.71 -6.48 -7.80
CA THR A 91 7.03 -7.13 -9.08
C THR A 91 8.22 -8.08 -8.90
N PRO A 92 8.50 -8.97 -9.86
CA PRO A 92 9.71 -9.79 -9.85
C PRO A 92 11.02 -8.97 -9.78
N ALA A 93 11.03 -7.74 -10.29
CA ALA A 93 12.20 -6.85 -10.27
C ALA A 93 12.37 -6.11 -8.93
N GLY A 94 11.32 -6.03 -8.11
CA GLY A 94 11.31 -5.25 -6.87
C GLY A 94 10.02 -4.44 -6.72
N ILE A 95 10.07 -3.45 -5.83
CA ILE A 95 8.94 -2.55 -5.59
C ILE A 95 8.98 -1.39 -6.59
N VAL A 96 7.91 -1.25 -7.36
CA VAL A 96 7.76 -0.22 -8.40
C VAL A 96 6.78 0.85 -7.93
N VAL A 97 7.18 2.11 -7.90
CA VAL A 97 6.31 3.27 -7.69
C VAL A 97 5.56 3.53 -8.99
N THR A 98 4.22 3.40 -8.97
CA THR A 98 3.36 3.53 -10.15
C THR A 98 2.58 4.83 -10.17
N GLU A 99 2.27 5.40 -8.99
CA GLU A 99 1.58 6.68 -8.89
C GLU A 99 2.16 7.53 -7.76
N ILE A 100 2.18 8.86 -7.94
CA ILE A 100 2.53 9.83 -6.90
C ILE A 100 1.37 10.80 -6.66
N ALA A 101 1.16 11.18 -5.40
CA ALA A 101 0.15 12.18 -5.08
C ALA A 101 0.55 13.57 -5.63
N PRO A 102 -0.40 14.38 -6.10
CA PRO A 102 -0.14 15.77 -6.45
C PRO A 102 0.42 16.52 -5.24
N GLY A 103 1.50 17.30 -5.43
CA GLY A 103 2.19 17.98 -4.32
C GLY A 103 3.38 17.24 -3.73
N VAL A 104 3.59 15.97 -4.11
CA VAL A 104 4.69 15.16 -3.60
C VAL A 104 5.92 15.27 -4.50
N ASP A 105 7.06 15.60 -3.91
CA ASP A 105 8.36 15.48 -4.55
C ASP A 105 8.83 14.02 -4.55
N LEU A 106 9.09 13.47 -5.73
CA LEU A 106 9.47 12.06 -5.88
C LEU A 106 10.76 11.72 -5.11
N GLN A 107 11.78 12.57 -5.20
CA GLN A 107 13.06 12.28 -4.59
C GLN A 107 12.96 12.42 -3.06
N ALA A 108 12.61 13.61 -2.58
CA ALA A 108 12.67 13.96 -1.17
C ALA A 108 11.62 13.24 -0.32
N HIS A 109 10.42 13.01 -0.87
CA HIS A 109 9.30 12.47 -0.10
C HIS A 109 9.06 10.96 -0.31
N ILE A 110 9.68 10.32 -1.32
CA ILE A 110 9.52 8.89 -1.59
C ILE A 110 10.87 8.18 -1.61
N ILE A 111 11.77 8.53 -2.55
CA ILE A 111 13.03 7.80 -2.74
C ILE A 111 13.93 7.93 -1.49
N ASP A 112 14.18 9.15 -1.02
CA ASP A 112 14.99 9.42 0.18
C ASP A 112 14.32 8.95 1.47
N GLN A 113 13.04 8.61 1.42
CA GLN A 113 12.26 8.10 2.54
C GLN A 113 12.26 6.55 2.64
N SER A 114 12.81 5.85 1.65
CA SER A 114 12.99 4.39 1.65
C SER A 114 14.40 3.98 2.08
N GLU A 115 14.56 2.86 2.79
CA GLU A 115 15.88 2.31 3.14
C GLU A 115 16.50 1.41 2.06
N PHE A 116 15.71 1.06 1.03
CA PHE A 116 16.14 0.28 -0.12
C PHE A 116 15.70 0.97 -1.42
N PRO A 117 16.38 0.72 -2.55
CA PRO A 117 16.05 1.38 -3.81
C PRO A 117 14.64 1.00 -4.28
N LEU A 118 13.88 2.02 -4.67
CA LEU A 118 12.59 1.87 -5.33
C LEU A 118 12.76 2.04 -6.84
N ILE A 119 12.03 1.23 -7.60
CA ILE A 119 11.95 1.38 -9.06
C ILE A 119 10.86 2.41 -9.35
N VAL A 120 11.13 3.34 -10.26
CA VAL A 120 10.11 4.28 -10.74
C VAL A 120 9.57 3.75 -12.05
N ALA A 121 8.24 3.67 -12.20
CA ALA A 121 7.62 3.24 -13.44
C ALA A 121 7.93 4.22 -14.58
N ASP A 122 8.20 3.70 -15.79
CA ASP A 122 8.40 4.53 -16.98
C ASP A 122 7.14 5.37 -17.30
N ASP A 123 5.96 4.83 -16.96
CA ASP A 123 4.67 5.49 -17.11
C ASP A 123 4.13 6.07 -15.80
N LEU A 124 5.01 6.52 -14.90
CA LEU A 124 4.63 7.09 -13.59
C LEU A 124 3.51 8.12 -13.72
N LYS A 125 2.42 7.92 -12.98
CA LYS A 125 1.23 8.79 -13.03
C LYS A 125 1.14 9.67 -11.80
N VAL A 126 0.55 10.84 -11.97
CA VAL A 126 0.02 11.60 -10.84
C VAL A 126 -1.34 11.00 -10.48
N MET A 127 -1.56 10.74 -9.20
CA MET A 127 -2.85 10.29 -8.68
C MET A 127 -3.94 11.33 -9.00
N ASP A 128 -5.18 10.89 -9.14
CA ASP A 128 -6.30 11.78 -9.43
C ASP A 128 -6.43 12.87 -8.35
N ALA A 129 -6.37 14.14 -8.75
CA ALA A 129 -6.44 15.29 -7.85
C ALA A 129 -7.78 15.38 -7.10
N ALA A 130 -8.85 14.78 -7.63
CA ALA A 130 -10.13 14.69 -6.92
C ALA A 130 -10.00 13.92 -5.59
N LEU A 131 -9.02 13.01 -5.46
CA LEU A 131 -8.74 12.29 -4.21
C LEU A 131 -8.19 13.20 -3.09
N PHE A 132 -7.78 14.43 -3.44
CA PHE A 132 -7.12 15.39 -2.54
C PHE A 132 -7.93 16.67 -2.37
N ALA A 133 -9.24 16.61 -2.66
CA ALA A 133 -10.20 17.69 -2.48
C ALA A 133 -11.41 17.21 -1.65
N GLU A 134 -12.12 18.14 -1.01
CA GLU A 134 -13.29 17.81 -0.18
C GLU A 134 -14.55 17.44 -0.99
N ALA A 135 -14.55 17.72 -2.29
CA ALA A 135 -15.69 17.45 -3.15
C ALA A 135 -15.88 15.93 -3.40
N PRO A 136 -17.11 15.47 -3.68
CA PRO A 136 -17.34 14.08 -4.07
C PRO A 136 -16.49 13.68 -5.28
N ILE A 137 -15.80 12.53 -5.20
CA ILE A 137 -14.88 12.05 -6.24
C ILE A 137 -15.57 11.48 -7.50
N GLY A 138 -16.91 11.42 -7.52
CA GLY A 138 -17.67 10.92 -8.69
C GLY A 138 -17.38 9.46 -9.06
N LEU A 139 -16.91 8.63 -8.12
CA LEU A 139 -16.51 7.25 -8.38
C LEU A 139 -17.69 6.41 -8.89
N SER A 140 -17.56 5.91 -10.12
CA SER A 140 -18.43 4.87 -10.66
C SER A 140 -17.68 3.54 -10.63
N LEU A 141 -18.30 2.51 -10.04
CA LEU A 141 -17.73 1.17 -10.01
C LEU A 141 -18.19 0.38 -11.24
N PRO A 142 -17.29 -0.37 -11.89
CA PRO A 142 -17.70 -1.28 -12.96
C PRO A 142 -18.66 -2.34 -12.40
N THR A 143 -19.75 -2.61 -13.13
CA THR A 143 -20.71 -3.66 -12.79
C THR A 143 -20.00 -5.00 -12.81
N LYS A 144 -19.92 -5.68 -11.66
CA LYS A 144 -19.40 -7.05 -11.61
C LYS A 144 -20.46 -7.99 -12.17
N PRO A 145 -20.09 -8.98 -13.01
CA PRO A 145 -20.99 -10.04 -13.38
C PRO A 145 -21.50 -10.76 -12.12
N GLN A 146 -22.79 -11.08 -12.10
CA GLN A 146 -23.40 -11.79 -10.98
C GLN A 146 -22.73 -13.15 -10.86
N ARG A 147 -22.21 -13.45 -9.67
CA ARG A 147 -21.55 -14.72 -9.40
C ARG A 147 -22.63 -15.79 -9.27
N VAL A 148 -22.81 -16.61 -10.30
CA VAL A 148 -23.64 -17.81 -10.21
C VAL A 148 -22.85 -18.85 -9.43
N LEU A 149 -23.32 -19.18 -8.22
CA LEU A 149 -22.78 -20.32 -7.48
C LEU A 149 -23.41 -21.58 -8.08
N GLU A 150 -22.68 -22.26 -8.95
CA GLU A 150 -23.02 -23.63 -9.35
C GLU A 150 -22.70 -24.56 -8.18
N GLY A 151 -23.63 -24.66 -7.23
CA GLY A 151 -23.56 -25.64 -6.15
C GLY A 151 -24.36 -26.89 -6.52
N VAL A 152 -23.69 -28.05 -6.56
CA VAL A 152 -24.37 -29.32 -6.30
C VAL A 152 -24.68 -29.33 -4.80
N PHE A 153 -25.96 -29.30 -4.44
CA PHE A 153 -26.40 -29.55 -3.08
C PHE A 153 -26.06 -31.01 -2.74
N HIS A 154 -25.03 -31.21 -1.92
CA HIS A 154 -24.86 -32.47 -1.19
C HIS A 154 -25.64 -32.32 0.12
N GLY A 155 -26.90 -32.76 0.09
CA GLY A 155 -27.71 -32.98 1.29
C GLY A 155 -27.21 -34.18 2.10
#